data_AF-A0A015MC07-F1
#
_entry.id   AF-A0A015MC07-F1
#
_cell.length_a   1.000
_cell.length_b   1.000
_cell.length_c   1.000
_cell.angle_alpha   90.00
_cell.angle_beta   90.00
_cell.angle_gamma   90.00
#
_symmetry.space_group_name_H-M   'P 1'
#
loop_
_entity.id
_entity.type
_entity.pdbx_description
1 polymer ?
#
loop_
_entity_poly.entity_id
_entity_poly.type
_entity_poly.pdbx_seq_one_letter_code
_entity_poly.pdbx_strand_id
1 'polypeptide(L)'
;MPRTPQEVFESLNFLPDPTPAAHDSDHYANFSMVYNKPTTDEHQPSKKIAATGTERGLSGLYINTKVREFITCNECSKVRCLFSGRQLTEQDGLEIQHAIENWPYTCGSTVFPQDHNLFDKVFVREKICCKTPMEFTYYSCRKVHSDRCYHCGSTDDLQDKPDSLMEKYKSILSLCAGCQDKGLDFFCRMPIQTKKRKHNQ
;
A
#
# COMPACT_ATOMS: atom_id res chain seq x y z
N MET A 1 25.33 24.92 -5.32
CA MET A 1 24.20 25.12 -6.23
C MET A 1 23.83 26.61 -6.20
N PRO A 2 23.70 27.28 -7.35
CA PRO A 2 23.15 28.63 -7.38
C PRO A 2 21.73 28.57 -6.81
N ARG A 3 21.47 29.35 -5.76
CA ARG A 3 20.11 29.53 -5.25
C ARG A 3 19.47 30.67 -6.01
N THR A 4 18.26 30.44 -6.49
CA THR A 4 17.41 31.50 -7.04
C THR A 4 17.25 32.59 -5.97
N PRO A 5 17.33 33.89 -6.32
CA PRO A 5 17.09 34.97 -5.38
C PRO A 5 15.75 34.80 -4.66
N GLN A 6 15.70 35.08 -3.36
CA GLN A 6 14.53 34.82 -2.52
C GLN A 6 13.29 35.55 -3.05
N GLU A 7 13.43 36.80 -3.49
CA GLU A 7 12.36 37.59 -4.10
C GLU A 7 11.74 36.92 -5.32
N VAL A 8 12.57 36.26 -6.14
CA VAL A 8 12.09 35.51 -7.31
C VAL A 8 11.34 34.27 -6.87
N PHE A 9 11.84 33.54 -5.88
CA PHE A 9 11.16 32.34 -5.36
C PHE A 9 9.81 32.67 -4.72
N GLU A 10 9.73 33.74 -3.94
CA GLU A 10 8.49 34.21 -3.30
C GLU A 10 7.45 34.70 -4.32
N SER A 11 7.88 35.12 -5.52
CA SER A 11 6.97 35.51 -6.61
C SER A 11 6.37 34.32 -7.39
N LEU A 12 6.88 33.09 -7.17
CA LEU A 12 6.39 31.91 -7.88
C LEU A 12 5.10 31.39 -7.23
N ASN A 13 4.07 31.22 -8.05
CA ASN A 13 2.89 30.47 -7.63
C ASN A 13 3.19 28.97 -7.54
N PHE A 14 2.44 28.29 -6.67
CA PHE A 14 2.52 26.84 -6.51
C PHE A 14 2.25 26.11 -7.83
N LEU A 15 2.82 24.91 -7.98
CA LEU A 15 2.62 24.12 -9.19
C LEU A 15 1.13 23.74 -9.33
N PRO A 16 0.51 23.97 -10.49
CA PRO A 16 -0.89 23.63 -10.71
C PRO A 16 -1.08 22.12 -10.72
N ASP A 17 -2.24 21.67 -10.23
CA ASP A 17 -2.63 20.26 -10.28
C ASP A 17 -2.87 19.80 -11.73
N PRO A 18 -2.67 18.51 -12.03
CA PRO A 18 -2.96 17.97 -13.36
C PRO A 18 -4.42 18.25 -13.74
N THR A 19 -4.63 18.95 -14.86
CA THR A 19 -5.96 19.30 -15.37
C THR A 19 -6.06 18.81 -16.82
N PRO A 20 -7.13 18.11 -17.24
CA PRO A 20 -7.31 17.63 -18.61
C PRO A 20 -7.29 18.76 -19.64
N ALA A 21 -6.81 18.50 -20.85
CA ALA A 21 -6.90 19.46 -21.94
C ALA A 21 -8.36 19.63 -22.40
N ALA A 22 -8.75 20.86 -22.75
CA ALA A 22 -10.13 21.20 -23.10
C ALA A 22 -10.69 20.43 -24.32
N HIS A 23 -9.81 19.95 -25.20
CA HIS A 23 -10.17 19.27 -26.44
C HIS A 23 -9.63 17.84 -26.53
N ASP A 24 -8.95 17.37 -25.48
CA ASP A 24 -8.37 16.04 -25.42
C ASP A 24 -8.33 15.58 -23.96
N SER A 25 -9.29 14.74 -23.59
CA SER A 25 -9.39 14.20 -22.24
C SER A 25 -8.29 13.19 -21.89
N ASP A 26 -7.55 12.69 -22.88
CA ASP A 26 -6.48 11.71 -22.70
C ASP A 26 -5.14 12.38 -22.36
N HIS A 27 -5.04 13.70 -22.55
CA HIS A 27 -3.86 14.49 -22.25
C HIS A 27 -4.12 15.57 -21.20
N TYR A 28 -3.08 15.92 -20.44
CA TYR A 28 -3.13 17.07 -19.54
C TYR A 28 -2.92 18.38 -20.31
N ALA A 29 -3.59 19.43 -19.85
CA ALA A 29 -3.40 20.78 -20.32
C ALA A 29 -1.95 21.21 -20.14
N ASN A 30 -1.44 21.99 -21.11
CA ASN A 30 -0.10 22.53 -21.05
C ASN A 30 0.09 23.43 -19.82
N PHE A 31 1.27 23.39 -19.18
CA PHE A 31 1.59 24.19 -18.00
C PHE A 31 1.23 25.67 -18.16
N SER A 32 1.55 26.27 -19.31
CA SER A 32 1.24 27.69 -19.61
C SER A 32 -0.26 28.02 -19.54
N MET A 33 -1.12 27.03 -19.78
CA MET A 33 -2.58 27.20 -19.75
C MET A 33 -3.17 27.07 -18.35
N VAL A 34 -2.45 26.45 -17.40
CA VAL A 34 -2.95 26.14 -16.04
C VAL A 34 -2.21 26.88 -14.94
N TYR A 35 -1.00 27.40 -15.21
CA TYR A 35 -0.25 28.19 -14.25
C TYR A 35 -1.04 29.44 -13.85
N ASN A 36 -1.05 29.75 -12.55
CA ASN A 36 -1.80 30.86 -11.94
C ASN A 36 -3.33 30.76 -12.03
N LYS A 37 -3.87 29.57 -12.34
CA LYS A 37 -5.31 29.32 -12.32
C LYS A 37 -5.66 28.41 -11.14
N PRO A 38 -6.88 28.54 -10.59
CA PRO A 38 -7.36 27.58 -9.61
C PRO A 38 -7.47 26.20 -10.29
N THR A 39 -6.72 25.24 -9.76
CA THR A 39 -6.78 23.84 -10.15
C THR A 39 -7.22 22.99 -8.97
N THR A 40 -7.72 21.80 -9.25
CA THR A 40 -8.09 20.81 -8.23
C THR A 40 -7.34 19.52 -8.49
N ASP A 41 -7.03 18.78 -7.44
CA ASP A 41 -6.34 17.50 -7.49
C ASP A 41 -7.23 16.32 -7.98
N GLU A 42 -8.46 16.59 -8.44
CA GLU A 42 -9.43 15.61 -8.93
C GLU A 42 -8.87 14.71 -10.04
N HIS A 43 -8.04 15.27 -10.92
CA HIS A 43 -7.50 14.53 -12.05
C HIS A 43 -6.10 13.95 -11.79
N GLN A 44 -5.60 14.04 -10.56
CA GLN A 44 -4.34 13.43 -10.18
C GLN A 44 -4.42 11.90 -10.37
N PRO A 45 -3.50 11.28 -11.14
CA PRO A 45 -3.53 9.84 -11.43
C PRO A 45 -3.63 8.97 -10.17
N SER A 46 -2.91 9.37 -9.12
CA SER A 46 -2.89 8.68 -7.82
C SER A 46 -4.26 8.61 -7.14
N LYS A 47 -5.16 9.57 -7.39
CA LYS A 47 -6.53 9.55 -6.86
C LYS A 47 -7.47 8.68 -7.68
N LYS A 48 -7.35 8.69 -9.02
CA LYS A 48 -8.23 7.91 -9.91
C LYS A 48 -8.05 6.39 -9.74
N ILE A 49 -6.83 5.94 -9.48
CA ILE A 49 -6.52 4.51 -9.23
C ILE A 49 -7.31 3.96 -8.03
N ALA A 50 -7.63 4.80 -7.03
CA ALA A 50 -8.42 4.39 -5.88
C ALA A 50 -9.93 4.20 -6.18
N ALA A 51 -10.46 4.79 -7.26
CA ALA A 51 -11.91 4.99 -7.43
C ALA A 51 -12.62 4.01 -8.38
N THR A 52 -12.01 3.50 -9.46
CA THR A 52 -12.81 2.91 -10.57
C THR A 52 -12.34 1.60 -11.22
N GLY A 53 -11.13 1.08 -10.95
CA GLY A 53 -10.71 -0.22 -11.53
C GLY A 53 -11.31 -1.42 -10.80
N THR A 54 -11.34 -2.62 -11.38
CA THR A 54 -11.36 -3.87 -10.59
C THR A 54 -9.91 -4.20 -10.22
N GLU A 55 -9.63 -4.73 -9.02
CA GLU A 55 -8.27 -5.24 -8.73
C GLU A 55 -7.91 -6.30 -9.79
N ARG A 56 -6.64 -6.36 -10.20
CA ARG A 56 -6.21 -7.40 -11.15
C ARG A 56 -6.28 -8.78 -10.49
N GLY A 57 -6.48 -9.80 -11.31
CA GLY A 57 -6.57 -11.18 -10.86
C GLY A 57 -7.98 -11.59 -10.43
N LEU A 58 -8.11 -12.87 -10.06
CA LEU A 58 -9.40 -13.50 -9.81
C LEU A 58 -10.00 -13.09 -8.44
N SER A 59 -11.32 -13.13 -8.33
CA SER A 59 -12.01 -12.99 -7.04
C SER A 59 -11.46 -14.01 -6.04
N GLY A 60 -11.18 -13.55 -4.81
CA GLY A 60 -10.59 -14.39 -3.75
C GLY A 60 -9.07 -14.61 -3.85
N LEU A 61 -8.37 -13.94 -4.78
CA LEU A 61 -6.91 -14.06 -4.90
C LEU A 61 -6.15 -13.47 -3.71
N TYR A 62 -6.61 -12.33 -3.18
CA TYR A 62 -5.90 -11.55 -2.16
C TYR A 62 -6.12 -12.08 -0.73
N ILE A 63 -5.77 -13.34 -0.52
CA ILE A 63 -5.89 -14.05 0.76
C ILE A 63 -4.53 -14.62 1.20
N ASN A 64 -4.41 -14.90 2.49
CA ASN A 64 -3.15 -15.31 3.12
C ASN A 64 -2.52 -16.59 2.52
N THR A 65 -3.32 -17.57 2.09
CA THR A 65 -2.83 -18.82 1.47
C THR A 65 -2.29 -18.63 0.06
N LYS A 66 -2.57 -17.49 -0.57
CA LYS A 66 -2.14 -17.14 -1.93
C LYS A 66 -0.93 -16.22 -1.95
N VAL A 67 -0.44 -15.79 -0.79
CA VAL A 67 0.85 -15.07 -0.67
C VAL A 67 1.98 -16.01 -1.12
N ARG A 68 2.88 -15.51 -1.97
CA ARG A 68 4.01 -16.25 -2.54
C ARG A 68 5.33 -15.63 -2.14
N GLU A 69 5.42 -14.31 -2.18
CA GLU A 69 6.61 -13.56 -1.81
C GLU A 69 6.22 -12.16 -1.32
N PHE A 70 7.21 -11.37 -0.92
CA PHE A 70 7.04 -10.00 -0.51
C PHE A 70 7.88 -9.04 -1.36
N ILE A 71 7.40 -7.82 -1.54
CA ILE A 71 8.14 -6.76 -2.24
C ILE A 71 8.10 -5.47 -1.43
N THR A 72 9.21 -4.74 -1.37
CA THR A 72 9.32 -3.49 -0.60
C THR A 72 9.07 -2.29 -1.50
N CYS A 73 8.19 -1.39 -1.06
CA CYS A 73 7.95 -0.15 -1.76
C CYS A 73 9.14 0.81 -1.62
N ASN A 74 9.66 1.30 -2.73
CA ASN A 74 10.80 2.22 -2.79
C ASN A 74 10.49 3.60 -2.18
N GLU A 75 9.23 4.03 -2.17
CA GLU A 75 8.84 5.35 -1.64
C GLU A 75 8.57 5.36 -0.13
N CYS A 76 7.88 4.34 0.39
CA CYS A 76 7.43 4.32 1.78
C CYS A 76 8.00 3.18 2.62
N SER A 77 8.84 2.33 2.03
CA SER A 77 9.51 1.19 2.66
C SER A 77 8.57 0.13 3.26
N LYS A 78 7.26 0.25 3.05
CA LYS A 78 6.29 -0.78 3.43
C LYS A 78 6.47 -2.01 2.56
N VAL A 79 6.31 -3.17 3.19
CA VAL A 79 6.33 -4.46 2.52
C VAL A 79 4.91 -4.80 2.02
N ARG A 80 4.81 -5.24 0.77
CA ARG A 80 3.57 -5.64 0.10
C ARG A 80 3.62 -7.13 -0.26
N CYS A 81 2.45 -7.77 -0.23
CA CYS A 81 2.29 -9.18 -0.55
C CYS A 81 2.23 -9.39 -2.07
N LEU A 82 3.02 -10.33 -2.57
CA LEU A 82 2.88 -10.90 -3.90
C LEU A 82 1.97 -12.13 -3.82
N PHE A 83 0.92 -12.14 -4.64
CA PHE A 83 -0.09 -13.19 -4.67
C PHE A 83 -0.02 -13.99 -5.96
N SER A 84 -0.27 -15.30 -5.88
CA SER A 84 -0.57 -16.10 -7.06
C SER A 84 -1.63 -17.14 -6.76
N GLY A 85 -2.64 -17.20 -7.63
CA GLY A 85 -3.67 -18.24 -7.61
C GLY A 85 -3.15 -19.60 -8.07
N ARG A 86 -2.08 -19.59 -8.87
CA ARG A 86 -1.49 -20.73 -9.57
C ARG A 86 -0.32 -21.33 -8.78
N GLN A 87 0.08 -22.53 -9.17
CA GLN A 87 1.37 -23.09 -8.78
C GLN A 87 2.45 -22.41 -9.62
N LEU A 88 3.49 -21.90 -8.96
CA LEU A 88 4.63 -21.27 -9.61
C LEU A 88 5.72 -22.31 -9.81
N THR A 89 6.40 -22.23 -10.95
CA THR A 89 7.59 -23.03 -11.25
C THR A 89 8.81 -22.46 -10.54
N GLU A 90 9.91 -23.21 -10.51
CA GLU A 90 11.19 -22.73 -10.00
C GLU A 90 11.69 -21.50 -10.79
N GLN A 91 11.54 -21.54 -12.12
CA GLN A 91 11.87 -20.43 -12.99
C GLN A 91 11.04 -19.17 -12.69
N ASP A 92 9.71 -19.32 -12.48
CA ASP A 92 8.87 -18.20 -12.05
C ASP A 92 9.39 -17.62 -10.71
N GLY A 93 9.87 -18.48 -9.80
CA GLY A 93 10.48 -18.06 -8.53
C GLY A 93 11.75 -17.23 -8.70
N LEU A 94 12.65 -17.64 -9.59
CA LEU A 94 13.89 -16.90 -9.90
C LEU A 94 13.59 -15.52 -10.51
N GLU A 95 12.62 -15.46 -11.43
CA GLU A 95 12.19 -14.20 -12.04
C GLU A 95 11.56 -13.24 -11.02
N ILE A 96 10.78 -13.78 -10.07
CA ILE A 96 10.23 -12.98 -8.96
C ILE A 96 11.35 -12.40 -8.09
N GLN A 97 12.35 -13.20 -7.72
CA GLN A 97 13.47 -12.71 -6.91
C GLN A 97 14.27 -11.65 -7.66
N HIS A 98 14.56 -11.89 -8.94
CA HIS A 98 15.23 -10.90 -9.78
C HIS A 98 14.47 -9.57 -9.84
N ALA A 99 13.14 -9.60 -9.99
CA ALA A 99 12.32 -8.39 -10.00
C ALA A 99 12.34 -7.67 -8.64
N ILE A 100 12.27 -8.40 -7.51
CA ILE A 100 12.34 -7.82 -6.16
C ILE A 100 13.68 -7.10 -5.92
N GLU A 101 14.78 -7.69 -6.40
CA GLU A 101 16.12 -7.15 -6.18
C GLU A 101 16.47 -5.98 -7.11
N ASN A 102 15.97 -6.01 -8.35
CA ASN A 102 16.47 -5.11 -9.40
C ASN A 102 15.47 -4.05 -9.85
N TRP A 103 14.16 -4.22 -9.59
CA TRP A 103 13.15 -3.31 -10.12
C TRP A 103 12.55 -2.42 -9.03
N PRO A 104 12.50 -1.09 -9.22
CA PRO A 104 11.90 -0.20 -8.24
C PRO A 104 10.38 -0.41 -8.23
N TYR A 105 9.86 -0.86 -7.09
CA TYR A 105 8.42 -1.02 -6.89
C TYR A 105 7.83 0.13 -6.08
N THR A 106 6.64 0.60 -6.47
CA THR A 106 5.85 1.59 -5.71
C THR A 106 4.45 1.06 -5.43
N CYS A 107 3.88 1.43 -4.27
CA CYS A 107 2.55 0.96 -3.87
C CYS A 107 1.51 1.31 -4.94
N GLY A 108 0.72 0.32 -5.34
CA GLY A 108 -0.34 0.49 -6.34
C GLY A 108 0.10 0.18 -7.78
N SER A 109 1.41 0.07 -8.04
CA SER A 109 1.94 -0.29 -9.36
C SER A 109 1.91 -1.81 -9.58
N THR A 110 1.91 -2.25 -10.84
CA THR A 110 2.20 -3.65 -11.17
C THR A 110 3.68 -3.95 -10.91
N VAL A 111 4.03 -5.21 -10.61
CA VAL A 111 5.43 -5.62 -10.46
C VAL A 111 6.07 -5.91 -11.80
N PHE A 112 5.32 -6.55 -12.69
CA PHE A 112 5.78 -6.91 -14.02
C PHE A 112 5.13 -6.02 -15.09
N PRO A 113 5.82 -5.76 -16.22
CA PRO A 113 5.21 -5.13 -17.38
C PRO A 113 4.25 -6.10 -18.10
N GLN A 114 3.35 -5.56 -18.93
CA GLN A 114 2.24 -6.32 -19.55
C GLN A 114 2.68 -7.49 -20.45
N ASP A 115 3.84 -7.35 -21.09
CA ASP A 115 4.44 -8.34 -21.98
C ASP A 115 5.23 -9.43 -21.25
N HIS A 116 5.38 -9.33 -19.92
CA HIS A 116 6.09 -10.32 -19.11
C HIS A 116 5.23 -11.57 -18.86
N ASN A 117 5.84 -12.75 -18.94
CA ASN A 117 5.20 -14.06 -18.68
C ASN A 117 4.52 -14.18 -17.29
N LEU A 118 4.98 -13.40 -16.31
CA LEU A 118 4.46 -13.36 -14.93
C LEU A 118 3.34 -12.33 -14.71
N PHE A 119 3.08 -11.46 -15.68
CA PHE A 119 2.12 -10.35 -15.54
C PHE A 119 0.73 -10.79 -15.08
N ASP A 120 0.24 -11.92 -15.63
CA ASP A 120 -1.06 -12.53 -15.30
C ASP A 120 -0.94 -13.76 -14.38
N LYS A 121 0.23 -13.99 -13.78
CA LYS A 121 0.46 -15.06 -12.81
C LYS A 121 0.69 -14.53 -11.39
N VAL A 122 1.33 -13.37 -11.28
CA VAL A 122 1.75 -12.77 -10.01
C VAL A 122 1.15 -11.38 -9.88
N PHE A 123 0.49 -11.15 -8.75
CA PHE A 123 -0.31 -9.96 -8.52
C PHE A 123 0.09 -9.28 -7.22
N VAL A 124 -0.01 -7.96 -7.19
CA VAL A 124 -0.04 -7.15 -5.98
C VAL A 124 -1.40 -6.47 -5.87
N ARG A 125 -1.69 -5.88 -4.72
CA ARG A 125 -2.81 -4.93 -4.65
C ARG A 125 -2.42 -3.66 -5.37
N GLU A 126 -3.26 -3.24 -6.29
CA GLU A 126 -3.03 -2.04 -7.11
C GLU A 126 -3.88 -0.86 -6.59
N LYS A 127 -4.95 -1.16 -5.86
CA LYS A 127 -5.79 -0.15 -5.19
C LYS A 127 -5.28 0.28 -3.82
N ILE A 128 -3.98 0.50 -3.72
CA ILE A 128 -3.34 0.98 -2.50
C ILE A 128 -2.34 2.08 -2.84
N CYS A 129 -1.99 2.89 -1.86
CA CYS A 129 -0.93 3.88 -2.00
C CYS A 129 0.01 3.82 -0.79
N CYS A 130 1.05 4.64 -0.81
CA CYS A 130 2.03 4.76 0.28
C CYS A 130 1.41 5.14 1.63
N LYS A 131 0.20 5.73 1.65
CA LYS A 131 -0.56 6.03 2.89
C LYS A 131 -1.37 4.84 3.40
N THR A 132 -1.62 3.82 2.57
CA THR A 132 -2.35 2.62 2.99
C THR A 132 -1.50 1.81 3.98
N PRO A 133 -2.08 1.33 5.11
CA PRO A 133 -1.40 0.46 6.06
C PRO A 133 -0.86 -0.83 5.41
N MET A 134 -0.05 -1.57 6.15
CA MET A 134 0.37 -2.93 5.80
C MET A 134 -0.85 -3.83 5.56
N GLU A 135 -0.69 -4.83 4.70
CA GLU A 135 -1.79 -5.74 4.39
C GLU A 135 -2.00 -6.74 5.54
N PHE A 136 -3.26 -6.98 5.94
CA PHE A 136 -3.55 -8.02 6.95
C PHE A 136 -3.05 -9.42 6.53
N THR A 137 -2.98 -9.69 5.22
CA THR A 137 -2.44 -10.94 4.67
C THR A 137 -0.96 -11.12 4.94
N TYR A 138 -0.20 -10.05 5.16
CA TYR A 138 1.20 -10.12 5.60
C TYR A 138 1.27 -10.91 6.92
N TYR A 139 0.57 -10.42 7.94
CA TYR A 139 0.55 -10.98 9.29
C TYR A 139 -0.11 -12.36 9.41
N SER A 140 -1.07 -12.66 8.54
CA SER A 140 -1.86 -13.90 8.62
C SER A 140 -1.37 -15.00 7.68
N CYS A 141 -0.38 -14.74 6.83
CA CYS A 141 0.23 -15.77 5.99
C CYS A 141 1.21 -16.62 6.79
N ARG A 142 1.52 -17.81 6.25
CA ARG A 142 2.44 -18.77 6.90
C ARG A 142 3.89 -18.58 6.48
N LYS A 143 4.16 -17.68 5.53
CA LYS A 143 5.54 -17.44 5.05
C LYS A 143 6.33 -16.78 6.18
N VAL A 144 7.58 -17.16 6.37
CA VAL A 144 8.42 -16.57 7.43
C VAL A 144 8.68 -15.10 7.11
N HIS A 145 8.44 -14.22 8.08
CA HIS A 145 8.68 -12.78 7.98
C HIS A 145 8.86 -12.19 9.38
N SER A 146 9.47 -11.00 9.45
CA SER A 146 9.60 -10.25 10.71
C SER A 146 8.29 -9.59 11.11
N ASP A 147 8.06 -9.41 12.41
CA ASP A 147 6.95 -8.59 12.87
C ASP A 147 7.21 -7.11 12.52
N ARG A 148 6.14 -6.38 12.19
CA ARG A 148 6.20 -5.00 11.68
C ARG A 148 5.01 -4.20 12.16
N CYS A 149 5.20 -2.90 12.37
CA CYS A 149 4.12 -1.98 12.65
C CYS A 149 3.09 -1.99 11.50
N TYR A 150 1.82 -2.19 11.84
CA TYR A 150 0.71 -2.23 10.89
C TYR A 150 0.59 -0.96 10.05
N HIS A 151 0.86 0.20 10.65
CA HIS A 151 0.65 1.48 9.97
C HIS A 151 1.80 1.87 9.07
N CYS A 152 3.04 1.74 9.54
CA CYS A 152 4.22 2.23 8.82
C CYS A 152 5.15 1.14 8.27
N GLY A 153 5.03 -0.10 8.73
CA GLY A 153 5.89 -1.21 8.31
C GLY A 153 7.26 -1.25 8.99
N SER A 154 7.57 -0.36 9.93
CA SER A 154 8.83 -0.39 10.70
C SER A 154 8.91 -1.64 11.59
N THR A 155 10.13 -2.16 11.75
CA THR A 155 10.48 -3.24 12.68
C THR A 155 10.92 -2.71 14.05
N ASP A 156 11.04 -1.39 14.18
CA ASP A 156 11.71 -0.73 15.29
C ASP A 156 10.67 -0.22 16.29
N ASP A 157 11.06 -0.18 17.56
CA ASP A 157 10.26 0.34 18.68
C ASP A 157 8.83 -0.20 18.72
N LEU A 158 8.66 -1.49 18.38
CA LEU A 158 7.37 -2.17 18.48
C LEU A 158 6.91 -2.22 19.93
N GLN A 159 5.67 -1.82 20.14
CA GLN A 159 5.04 -1.70 21.46
C GLN A 159 4.47 -3.04 21.91
N ASP A 160 4.53 -3.27 23.21
CA ASP A 160 3.85 -4.39 23.85
C ASP A 160 2.33 -4.24 23.69
N LYS A 161 1.67 -5.38 23.41
CA LYS A 161 0.22 -5.42 23.22
C LYS A 161 -0.45 -5.29 24.58
N PRO A 162 -1.39 -4.33 24.77
CA PRO A 162 -2.10 -4.20 26.03
C PRO A 162 -2.91 -5.46 26.36
N ASP A 163 -2.83 -5.94 27.61
CA ASP A 163 -3.60 -7.10 28.10
C ASP A 163 -5.10 -6.96 27.82
N SER A 164 -5.63 -5.75 28.04
CA SER A 164 -7.04 -5.43 27.79
C SER A 164 -7.50 -5.66 26.34
N LEU A 165 -6.59 -5.57 25.37
CA LEU A 165 -6.88 -5.90 23.98
C LEU A 165 -6.73 -7.41 23.73
N MET A 166 -5.70 -8.03 24.32
CA MET A 166 -5.45 -9.48 24.22
C MET A 166 -6.61 -10.32 24.76
N GLU A 167 -7.28 -9.85 25.81
CA GLU A 167 -8.48 -10.49 26.35
C GLU A 167 -9.70 -10.38 25.42
N LYS A 168 -9.74 -9.34 24.57
CA LYS A 168 -10.91 -9.00 23.75
C LYS A 168 -10.80 -9.47 22.31
N TYR A 169 -9.60 -9.61 21.77
CA TYR A 169 -9.38 -9.82 20.34
C TYR A 169 -8.40 -10.96 20.07
N LYS A 170 -8.72 -11.81 19.08
CA LYS A 170 -7.84 -12.91 18.67
C LYS A 170 -6.67 -12.45 17.81
N SER A 171 -6.79 -11.30 17.14
CA SER A 171 -5.75 -10.76 16.27
C SER A 171 -5.52 -9.30 16.59
N ILE A 172 -4.29 -8.99 16.99
CA ILE A 172 -3.83 -7.65 17.33
C ILE A 172 -2.52 -7.45 16.57
N LEU A 173 -2.54 -6.57 15.58
CA LEU A 173 -1.37 -6.29 14.75
C LEU A 173 -0.48 -5.27 15.43
N SER A 174 0.83 -5.43 15.26
CA SER A 174 1.83 -4.68 15.99
C SER A 174 1.82 -3.19 15.64
N LEU A 175 2.21 -2.35 16.61
CA LEU A 175 2.25 -0.89 16.54
C LEU A 175 3.64 -0.44 17.01
N CYS A 176 4.25 0.56 16.37
CA CYS A 176 5.48 1.17 16.88
C CYS A 176 5.21 2.47 17.64
N ALA A 177 6.13 2.86 18.53
CA ALA A 177 6.06 4.11 19.30
C ALA A 177 5.80 5.32 18.40
N GLY A 178 6.56 5.47 17.30
CA GLY A 178 6.40 6.61 16.40
C GLY A 178 5.05 6.68 15.67
N CYS A 179 4.29 5.59 15.59
CA CYS A 179 2.88 5.64 15.13
C CYS A 179 1.93 5.96 16.28
N GLN A 180 2.19 5.44 17.47
CA GLN A 180 1.42 5.75 18.67
C GLN A 180 1.48 7.24 19.03
N ASP A 181 2.66 7.85 18.94
CA ASP A 181 2.88 9.29 19.18
C ASP A 181 2.11 10.17 18.18
N LYS A 182 1.80 9.63 16.99
CA LYS A 182 0.96 10.27 15.97
C LYS A 182 -0.53 10.04 16.20
N GLY A 183 -0.91 9.43 17.33
CA GLY A 183 -2.29 9.13 17.70
C GLY A 183 -2.88 7.92 16.97
N LEU A 184 -2.05 7.04 16.39
CA LEU A 184 -2.51 5.79 15.81
C LEU A 184 -2.57 4.69 16.89
N ASP A 185 -3.53 3.78 16.75
CA ASP A 185 -3.75 2.69 17.72
C ASP A 185 -3.55 1.31 17.07
N PHE A 186 -3.47 0.27 17.91
CA PHE A 186 -3.39 -1.12 17.50
C PHE A 186 -4.58 -1.49 16.60
N PHE A 187 -4.29 -2.22 15.53
CA PHE A 187 -5.35 -2.77 14.68
C PHE A 187 -5.81 -4.13 15.23
N CYS A 188 -7.08 -4.19 15.66
CA CYS A 188 -7.66 -5.38 16.26
C CYS A 188 -8.71 -6.03 15.36
N ARG A 189 -8.75 -7.36 15.35
CA ARG A 189 -9.75 -8.16 14.64
C ARG A 189 -10.18 -9.38 15.45
N MET A 190 -11.33 -9.93 15.04
CA MET A 190 -11.91 -11.16 15.58
C MET A 190 -12.15 -11.07 17.09
N PRO A 191 -13.18 -10.33 17.53
CA PRO A 191 -13.55 -10.26 18.94
C PRO A 191 -13.75 -11.66 19.54
N ILE A 192 -13.25 -11.88 20.75
CA ILE A 192 -13.42 -13.10 21.51
C ILE A 192 -14.85 -13.08 22.06
N GLN A 193 -15.71 -13.96 21.53
CA GLN A 193 -17.06 -14.10 22.05
C GLN A 193 -17.01 -14.78 23.42
N THR A 194 -17.36 -14.05 24.48
CA THR A 194 -17.61 -14.64 25.80
C THR A 194 -19.00 -15.25 25.79
N LYS A 195 -19.10 -16.59 25.87
CA LYS A 195 -20.38 -17.27 26.08
C LYS A 195 -20.93 -16.83 27.45
N LYS A 196 -21.97 -16.00 27.47
CA LYS A 196 -22.73 -15.72 28.71
C LYS A 196 -23.26 -17.06 29.23
N ARG A 197 -22.73 -17.53 30.37
CA ARG A 197 -23.32 -18.64 31.11
C ARG A 197 -24.73 -18.20 31.52
N LYS A 198 -25.77 -18.79 30.92
CA LYS A 198 -27.14 -18.68 31.44
C LYS A 198 -27.12 -19.25 32.86
N HIS A 199 -27.26 -18.39 33.86
CA HIS A 199 -27.66 -18.81 35.20
C HIS A 199 -29.08 -19.34 35.04
N ASN A 200 -29.26 -20.66 35.11
CA ASN A 200 -30.57 -21.23 35.35
C ASN A 200 -30.87 -20.98 36.84
N GLN A 201 -31.83 -20.11 37.10
CA GLN A 201 -32.58 -20.05 38.36
C GLN A 201 -33.39 -21.33 38.54
#